data_AF-A0A7V2G624-F1
#
_entry.id   AF-A0A7V2G624-F1
#
_cell.length_a   1.000
_cell.length_b   1.000
_cell.length_c   1.000
_cell.angle_alpha   90.00
_cell.angle_beta   90.00
_cell.angle_gamma   90.00
#
_symmetry.space_group_name_H-M   'P 1'
#
loop_
_entity.id
_entity.type
_entity.pdbx_description
1 polymer ?
#
loop_
_entity_poly.entity_id
_entity_poly.type
_entity_poly.pdbx_seq_one_letter_code
_entity_poly.pdbx_strand_id
1 'polypeptide(L)'
;MPDPSITARDFLSEKLLLEAGGWQAAREARAIVEAGRVLSATWRAPLLQGAVREGDRDYRCGLRFRSRSDIENLCGCPIARRDGILCAHSLAVGLAVVRGTSGLSEPATGTATRRGESGGRGAAGTGPETAAPAWRAAPPDTEPRARLHLVFPPDPGRALAAGRLALSVEAEAHGKKGMLGALAEADREFGGPDLPVLEAVRELAGGLPAGFLNLTATQAGPLLATLRGHPRVTAARKQPIRIDREPMRAELTFEEGEGRRMR
;
A
#
# COMPACT_ATOMS: atom_id res chain seq x y z
N MET A 1 -4.14 -22.64 -16.08
CA MET A 1 -5.61 -22.53 -16.24
C MET A 1 -6.17 -21.97 -14.95
N PRO A 2 -7.04 -20.95 -14.98
CA PRO A 2 -7.71 -20.50 -13.75
C PRO A 2 -8.68 -21.58 -13.26
N ASP A 3 -8.71 -21.79 -11.95
CA ASP A 3 -9.54 -22.78 -11.24
C ASP A 3 -11.04 -22.55 -11.52
N PRO A 4 -11.79 -23.56 -12.00
CA PRO A 4 -13.20 -23.43 -12.39
C PRO A 4 -14.20 -23.38 -11.21
N SER A 5 -13.75 -23.44 -9.95
CA SER A 5 -14.63 -23.54 -8.78
C SER A 5 -14.95 -22.22 -8.05
N ILE A 6 -14.56 -21.06 -8.60
CA ILE A 6 -14.69 -19.78 -7.89
C ILE A 6 -15.70 -18.87 -8.59
N THR A 7 -16.85 -18.66 -7.97
CA THR A 7 -17.88 -17.73 -8.42
C THR A 7 -17.33 -16.31 -8.52
N ALA A 8 -17.60 -15.66 -9.66
CA ALA A 8 -17.14 -14.31 -10.03
C ALA A 8 -17.41 -13.21 -8.99
N ARG A 9 -18.36 -13.45 -8.08
CA ARG A 9 -18.82 -12.51 -7.06
C ARG A 9 -17.97 -12.54 -5.78
N ASP A 10 -17.25 -13.64 -5.51
CA ASP A 10 -16.47 -13.81 -4.28
C ASP A 10 -15.03 -13.28 -4.38
N PHE A 11 -14.62 -12.87 -5.57
CA PHE A 11 -13.27 -12.35 -5.82
C PHE A 11 -13.20 -10.82 -5.68
N LEU A 12 -14.16 -10.09 -6.23
CA LEU A 12 -14.14 -8.63 -6.18
C LEU A 12 -14.83 -8.12 -4.91
N SER A 13 -14.03 -7.78 -3.90
CA SER A 13 -14.51 -7.14 -2.67
C SER A 13 -13.81 -5.82 -2.41
N GLU A 14 -14.48 -4.91 -1.68
CA GLU A 14 -13.86 -3.66 -1.25
C GLU A 14 -12.60 -3.97 -0.41
N LYS A 15 -12.66 -4.99 0.46
CA LYS A 15 -11.51 -5.48 1.20
C LYS A 15 -10.31 -5.81 0.29
N LEU A 16 -10.52 -6.64 -0.73
CA LEU A 16 -9.46 -7.02 -1.67
C LEU A 16 -8.87 -5.80 -2.38
N LEU A 17 -9.71 -4.88 -2.85
CA LEU A 17 -9.27 -3.69 -3.56
C LEU A 17 -8.42 -2.77 -2.66
N LEU A 18 -8.82 -2.59 -1.41
CA LEU A 18 -8.07 -1.80 -0.43
C LEU A 18 -6.73 -2.46 -0.08
N GLU A 19 -6.74 -3.79 0.08
CA GLU A 19 -5.53 -4.57 0.37
C GLU A 19 -4.53 -4.52 -0.80
N ALA A 20 -5.00 -4.72 -2.03
CA ALA A 20 -4.14 -4.76 -3.22
C ALA A 20 -3.67 -3.37 -3.67
N GLY A 21 -4.49 -2.34 -3.43
CA GLY A 21 -4.24 -0.96 -3.86
C GLY A 21 -3.33 -0.15 -2.94
N GLY A 22 -3.23 -0.55 -1.68
CA GLY A 22 -2.59 0.26 -0.65
C GLY A 22 -3.45 1.45 -0.23
N TRP A 23 -3.19 1.94 1.00
CA TRP A 23 -4.05 2.92 1.67
C TRP A 23 -4.19 4.25 0.91
N GLN A 24 -3.10 4.76 0.33
CA GLN A 24 -3.14 6.06 -0.35
C GLN A 24 -4.02 6.00 -1.62
N ALA A 25 -3.78 5.01 -2.48
CA ALA A 25 -4.59 4.82 -3.68
C ALA A 25 -6.06 4.49 -3.32
N ALA A 26 -6.29 3.75 -2.23
CA ALA A 26 -7.62 3.50 -1.69
C ALA A 26 -8.33 4.77 -1.21
N ARG A 27 -7.63 5.66 -0.49
CA ARG A 27 -8.19 6.93 -0.01
C ARG A 27 -8.55 7.85 -1.19
N GLU A 28 -7.65 7.97 -2.15
CA GLU A 28 -7.88 8.72 -3.38
C GLU A 28 -9.01 8.10 -4.21
N ALA A 29 -9.09 6.77 -4.30
CA ALA A 29 -10.19 6.08 -4.97
C ALA A 29 -11.54 6.36 -4.33
N ARG A 30 -11.63 6.38 -2.99
CA ARG A 30 -12.83 6.80 -2.26
C ARG A 30 -13.21 8.24 -2.59
N ALA A 31 -12.24 9.15 -2.63
CA ALA A 31 -12.47 10.55 -2.99
C ALA A 31 -12.92 10.72 -4.46
N ILE A 32 -12.48 9.85 -5.37
CA ILE A 32 -12.94 9.81 -6.76
C ILE A 32 -14.40 9.34 -6.83
N VAL A 33 -14.75 8.27 -6.11
CA VAL A 33 -16.11 7.73 -6.06
C VAL A 33 -17.07 8.74 -5.43
N GLU A 34 -16.70 9.32 -4.28
CA GLU A 34 -17.50 10.32 -3.57
C GLU A 34 -17.75 11.57 -4.41
N ALA A 35 -16.73 12.02 -5.16
CA ALA A 35 -16.86 13.14 -6.07
C ALA A 35 -17.66 12.81 -7.35
N GLY A 36 -18.21 11.60 -7.50
CA GLY A 36 -18.97 11.20 -8.68
C GLY A 36 -18.14 11.17 -9.97
N ARG A 37 -16.82 11.00 -9.86
CA ARG A 37 -15.90 11.09 -11.01
C ARG A 37 -15.74 9.77 -11.78
N VAL A 38 -16.41 8.71 -11.35
CA VAL A 38 -16.45 7.43 -12.08
C VAL A 38 -17.54 7.51 -13.15
N LEU A 39 -17.13 7.50 -14.42
CA LEU A 39 -18.05 7.65 -15.56
C LEU A 39 -18.71 6.32 -15.94
N SER A 40 -17.98 5.22 -15.78
CA SER A 40 -18.48 3.86 -16.01
C SER A 40 -17.68 2.86 -15.18
N ALA A 41 -18.35 1.78 -14.76
CA ALA A 41 -17.69 0.62 -14.18
C ALA A 41 -18.46 -0.64 -14.55
N THR A 42 -17.73 -1.69 -14.92
CA THR A 42 -18.28 -2.97 -15.35
C THR A 42 -17.37 -4.07 -14.85
N TRP A 43 -17.97 -5.07 -14.21
CA TRP A 43 -17.29 -6.28 -13.77
C TRP A 43 -17.78 -7.47 -14.60
N ARG A 44 -16.84 -8.12 -15.28
CA ARG A 44 -17.02 -9.38 -15.98
C ARG A 44 -15.81 -10.24 -15.68
N ALA A 45 -15.91 -11.05 -14.62
CA ALA A 45 -14.77 -11.82 -14.12
C ALA A 45 -14.05 -12.56 -15.26
N PRO A 46 -12.70 -12.53 -15.29
CA PRO A 46 -11.79 -11.96 -14.29
C PRO A 46 -11.45 -10.47 -14.50
N LEU A 47 -12.25 -9.74 -15.29
CA LEU A 47 -11.94 -8.41 -15.79
C LEU A 47 -12.84 -7.33 -15.18
N LEU A 48 -12.21 -6.29 -14.63
CA LEU A 48 -12.84 -5.03 -14.22
C LEU A 48 -12.48 -3.97 -15.25
N GLN A 49 -13.45 -3.23 -15.76
CA GLN A 49 -13.23 -2.14 -16.71
C GLN A 49 -14.11 -0.94 -16.39
N GLY A 50 -13.62 0.26 -16.71
CA GLY A 50 -14.38 1.49 -16.52
C GLY A 50 -13.64 2.72 -17.00
N ALA A 51 -14.22 3.88 -16.71
CA ALA A 51 -13.63 5.17 -16.99
C ALA A 51 -13.76 6.10 -15.78
N VAL A 52 -12.72 6.89 -15.52
CA VAL A 52 -12.67 7.88 -14.44
C VAL A 52 -12.22 9.21 -15.01
N ARG A 53 -12.89 10.28 -14.60
CA ARG A 53 -12.52 11.66 -14.92
C ARG A 53 -11.58 12.24 -13.86
N GLU A 54 -10.46 12.78 -14.30
CA GLU A 54 -9.52 13.50 -13.44
C GLU A 54 -9.08 14.79 -14.15
N GLY A 55 -9.46 15.94 -13.58
CA GLY A 55 -9.36 17.23 -14.27
C GLY A 55 -10.16 17.21 -15.58
N ASP A 56 -9.52 17.62 -16.67
CA ASP A 56 -10.11 17.65 -18.02
C ASP A 56 -9.89 16.36 -18.82
N ARG A 57 -9.33 15.31 -18.20
CA ARG A 57 -9.00 14.05 -18.88
C ARG A 57 -9.81 12.88 -18.35
N ASP A 58 -10.24 12.03 -19.28
CA ASP A 58 -10.88 10.76 -18.98
C ASP A 58 -9.88 9.61 -19.15
N TYR A 59 -9.65 8.86 -18.08
CA TYR A 59 -8.79 7.69 -18.10
C TYR A 59 -9.61 6.42 -18.28
N ARG A 60 -9.21 5.60 -19.27
CA ARG A 60 -9.65 4.20 -19.35
C ARG A 60 -8.93 3.40 -18.26
N CYS A 61 -9.72 2.70 -17.44
CA CYS A 61 -9.29 2.07 -16.21
C CYS A 61 -9.73 0.60 -16.15
N GLY A 62 -9.01 -0.21 -15.40
CA GLY A 62 -9.38 -1.61 -15.24
C GLY A 62 -8.35 -2.44 -14.49
N LEU A 63 -8.78 -3.61 -14.06
CA LEU A 63 -7.96 -4.62 -13.42
C LEU A 63 -8.23 -5.98 -14.06
N ARG A 64 -7.19 -6.79 -14.19
CA ARG A 64 -7.33 -8.22 -14.53
C ARG A 64 -6.85 -9.05 -13.36
N PHE A 65 -7.74 -9.87 -12.82
CA PHE A 65 -7.45 -10.73 -11.67
C PHE A 65 -6.94 -12.08 -12.17
N ARG A 66 -5.66 -12.39 -11.92
CA ARG A 66 -5.09 -13.73 -12.19
C ARG A 66 -5.18 -14.61 -10.94
N SER A 67 -5.00 -14.00 -9.76
CA SER A 67 -5.29 -14.58 -8.45
C SER A 67 -5.61 -13.47 -7.44
N ARG A 68 -5.88 -13.79 -6.15
CA ARG A 68 -6.13 -12.77 -5.11
C ARG A 68 -4.93 -11.86 -4.88
N SER A 69 -3.72 -12.34 -5.18
CA SER A 69 -2.47 -11.59 -4.97
C SER A 69 -1.78 -11.21 -6.28
N ASP A 70 -2.28 -11.66 -7.43
CA ASP A 70 -1.78 -11.33 -8.77
C ASP A 70 -2.86 -10.58 -9.55
N ILE A 71 -2.74 -9.26 -9.55
CA ILE A 71 -3.70 -8.33 -10.13
C ILE A 71 -2.94 -7.40 -11.06
N GLU A 72 -3.27 -7.48 -12.34
CA GLU A 72 -2.67 -6.67 -13.38
C GLU A 72 -3.48 -5.37 -13.54
N ASN A 73 -2.79 -4.22 -13.47
CA ASN A 73 -3.43 -2.92 -13.69
C ASN A 73 -3.50 -2.58 -15.18
N LEU A 74 -4.70 -2.29 -15.67
CA LEU A 74 -4.97 -1.93 -17.06
C LEU A 74 -5.26 -0.42 -17.24
N CYS A 75 -5.05 0.39 -16.19
CA CYS A 75 -5.27 1.82 -16.26
C CYS A 75 -4.26 2.52 -17.17
N GLY A 76 -4.77 3.45 -17.97
CA GLY A 76 -3.95 4.28 -18.84
C GLY A 76 -3.24 5.45 -18.15
N CYS A 77 -3.42 5.65 -16.83
CA CYS A 77 -2.86 6.80 -16.13
C CYS A 77 -1.32 6.72 -16.00
N PRO A 78 -0.62 7.86 -15.83
CA PRO A 78 0.83 7.89 -15.76
C PRO A 78 1.42 7.01 -14.65
N ILE A 79 0.76 6.93 -13.50
CA ILE A 79 1.18 6.10 -12.36
C ILE A 79 1.14 4.62 -12.74
N ALA A 80 0.01 4.15 -13.27
CA ALA A 80 -0.14 2.76 -13.69
C ALA A 80 0.84 2.38 -14.81
N ARG A 81 1.08 3.28 -15.77
CA ARG A 81 2.00 3.03 -16.89
C ARG A 81 3.47 3.04 -16.50
N ARG A 82 3.87 3.94 -15.60
CA ARG A 82 5.26 4.06 -15.16
C ARG A 82 5.63 2.99 -14.13
N ASP A 83 4.74 2.76 -13.18
CA ASP A 83 5.07 2.02 -11.96
C ASP A 83 4.44 0.62 -11.95
N GLY A 84 3.49 0.32 -12.85
CA GLY A 84 2.79 -0.97 -12.91
C GLY A 84 1.90 -1.27 -11.71
N ILE A 85 1.79 -0.35 -10.76
CA ILE A 85 1.04 -0.50 -9.51
C ILE A 85 -0.46 -0.24 -9.71
N LEU A 86 -1.29 -0.72 -8.77
CA LEU A 86 -2.71 -0.38 -8.74
C LEU A 86 -2.89 1.10 -8.38
N CYS A 87 -3.47 1.87 -9.29
CA CYS A 87 -3.71 3.29 -9.10
C CYS A 87 -5.11 3.56 -8.53
N ALA A 88 -5.31 4.75 -7.97
CA ALA A 88 -6.60 5.21 -7.45
C ALA A 88 -7.74 5.08 -8.48
N HIS A 89 -7.46 5.29 -9.76
CA HIS A 89 -8.45 5.18 -10.83
C HIS A 89 -9.04 3.76 -10.98
N SER A 90 -8.20 2.74 -11.07
CA SER A 90 -8.65 1.34 -11.19
C SER A 90 -9.34 0.85 -9.93
N LEU A 91 -8.89 1.31 -8.76
CA LEU A 91 -9.56 1.03 -7.49
C LEU A 91 -10.93 1.71 -7.40
N ALA A 92 -11.07 2.94 -7.90
CA ALA A 92 -12.32 3.67 -7.90
C ALA A 92 -13.39 2.96 -8.74
N VAL A 93 -13.01 2.45 -9.91
CA VAL A 93 -13.90 1.59 -10.74
C VAL A 93 -14.33 0.34 -9.96
N GLY A 94 -13.41 -0.30 -9.24
CA GLY A 94 -13.71 -1.50 -8.46
C GLY A 94 -14.65 -1.21 -7.29
N LEU A 95 -14.38 -0.13 -6.55
CA LEU A 95 -15.24 0.35 -5.47
C LEU A 95 -16.64 0.70 -5.98
N ALA A 96 -16.73 1.31 -7.16
CA ALA A 96 -18.00 1.72 -7.73
C ALA A 96 -18.89 0.51 -8.10
N VAL A 97 -18.29 -0.60 -8.54
CA VAL A 97 -18.97 -1.90 -8.72
C VAL A 97 -19.39 -2.50 -7.38
N VAL A 98 -18.46 -2.60 -6.42
CA VAL A 98 -18.73 -3.26 -5.13
C VAL A 98 -19.85 -2.53 -4.35
N ARG A 99 -19.87 -1.20 -4.41
CA ARG A 99 -20.86 -0.37 -3.71
C ARG A 99 -22.18 -0.24 -4.47
N GLY A 100 -22.32 -0.86 -5.65
CA GLY A 100 -23.53 -0.78 -6.48
C GLY A 100 -23.82 0.61 -7.06
N THR A 101 -22.85 1.52 -6.99
CA THR A 101 -22.96 2.91 -7.52
C THR A 101 -22.79 2.98 -9.03
N SER A 102 -22.34 1.90 -9.66
CA SER A 102 -22.29 1.74 -11.11
C SER A 102 -23.36 0.77 -11.54
N GLY A 103 -24.22 1.19 -12.47
CA GLY A 103 -25.31 0.38 -13.00
C GLY A 103 -24.84 -1.02 -13.36
N LEU A 104 -25.23 -1.99 -12.54
CA LEU A 104 -25.05 -3.40 -12.80
C LEU A 104 -25.87 -3.74 -14.05
N SER A 105 -25.17 -3.81 -15.18
CA SER A 105 -25.69 -4.43 -16.38
C SER A 105 -25.37 -5.93 -16.31
N GLU A 106 -26.34 -6.70 -15.83
CA GLU A 106 -26.67 -8.03 -16.37
C GLU A 106 -28.14 -7.99 -16.84
N PRO A 107 -28.51 -8.73 -17.91
CA PRO A 107 -29.79 -8.53 -18.58
C PRO A 107 -30.98 -9.01 -17.75
N ALA A 108 -31.98 -8.13 -17.67
CA ALA A 108 -33.43 -8.31 -17.52
C ALA A 108 -33.96 -9.27 -16.43
N THR A 109 -34.65 -8.71 -15.43
CA THR A 109 -36.13 -8.57 -15.44
C THR A 109 -36.61 -8.02 -14.10
N GLY A 110 -37.47 -7.00 -14.13
CA GLY A 110 -38.56 -6.86 -13.15
C GLY A 110 -38.41 -5.85 -12.01
N THR A 111 -38.95 -4.66 -12.27
CA THR A 111 -39.85 -3.91 -11.34
C THR A 111 -39.24 -3.03 -10.23
N ALA A 112 -39.23 -1.74 -10.58
CA ALA A 112 -39.45 -0.52 -9.78
C ALA A 112 -39.82 -0.64 -8.28
N THR A 113 -39.19 0.21 -7.44
CA THR A 113 -39.85 1.40 -6.83
C THR A 113 -38.96 2.17 -5.84
N ARG A 114 -38.83 3.48 -6.14
CA ARG A 114 -38.79 4.72 -5.33
C ARG A 114 -37.94 4.87 -4.04
N ARG A 115 -37.07 5.89 -4.13
CA ARG A 115 -37.02 7.17 -3.36
C ARG A 115 -37.06 7.11 -1.83
N GLY A 116 -36.05 7.73 -1.21
CA GLY A 116 -36.11 8.24 0.16
C GLY A 116 -34.88 9.06 0.54
N GLU A 117 -34.98 10.39 0.41
CA GLU A 117 -34.09 11.37 1.03
C GLU A 117 -34.28 11.43 2.55
N SER A 118 -33.18 11.66 3.28
CA SER A 118 -33.02 12.48 4.50
C SER A 118 -31.70 12.03 5.15
N GLY A 119 -30.71 12.86 5.43
CA GLY A 119 -30.78 14.12 6.17
C GLY A 119 -30.32 13.85 7.60
N GLY A 120 -29.05 14.11 7.91
CA GLY A 120 -28.52 13.93 9.27
C GLY A 120 -27.16 14.60 9.45
N ARG A 121 -27.19 15.79 10.07
CA ARG A 121 -26.06 16.63 10.43
C ARG A 121 -25.43 16.17 11.76
N GLY A 122 -24.16 16.52 11.94
CA GLY A 122 -23.49 16.63 13.25
C GLY A 122 -22.40 15.58 13.46
N ALA A 123 -21.24 15.87 14.04
CA ALA A 123 -20.71 17.11 14.57
C ALA A 123 -19.19 16.99 14.70
N ALA A 124 -18.55 18.13 14.89
CA ALA A 124 -17.12 18.33 15.05
C ALA A 124 -16.49 17.56 16.22
N GLY A 125 -15.28 17.05 15.98
CA GLY A 125 -14.08 17.42 16.73
C GLY A 125 -13.93 16.92 18.17
N THR A 126 -12.98 16.00 18.38
CA THR A 126 -12.18 15.95 19.60
C THR A 126 -10.79 15.39 19.26
N GLY A 127 -9.74 16.01 19.80
CA GLY A 127 -8.34 15.77 19.45
C GLY A 127 -7.80 14.40 19.88
N PRO A 128 -6.55 14.06 19.49
CA PRO A 128 -6.01 12.71 19.59
C PRO A 128 -5.57 12.41 21.02
N GLU A 129 -6.41 11.67 21.75
CA GLU A 129 -5.97 10.84 22.87
C GLU A 129 -5.07 9.75 22.29
N THR A 130 -3.80 9.70 22.71
CA THR A 130 -2.81 8.75 22.20
C THR A 130 -3.27 7.34 22.54
N ALA A 131 -3.97 6.70 21.60
CA ALA A 131 -4.44 5.34 21.73
C ALA A 131 -3.26 4.41 22.11
N ALA A 132 -3.50 3.52 23.07
CA ALA A 132 -2.53 2.54 23.51
C ALA A 132 -1.95 1.76 22.31
N PRO A 133 -0.66 1.37 22.35
CA PRO A 133 -0.05 0.63 21.25
C PRO A 133 -0.79 -0.69 21.00
N ALA A 134 -0.95 -1.05 19.73
CA ALA A 134 -1.65 -2.27 19.31
C ALA A 134 -0.81 -3.55 19.50
N TRP A 135 0.18 -3.53 20.39
CA TRP A 135 1.12 -4.62 20.69
C TRP A 135 1.57 -4.58 22.14
N ARG A 136 2.14 -5.68 22.62
CA ARG A 136 2.74 -5.83 23.95
C ARG A 136 4.25 -6.02 23.85
N ALA A 137 4.98 -5.56 24.87
CA ALA A 137 6.37 -5.91 25.04
C ALA A 137 6.46 -7.31 25.66
N ALA A 138 7.29 -8.18 25.09
CA ALA A 138 7.66 -9.43 25.75
C ALA A 138 8.41 -9.12 27.05
N PRO A 139 8.19 -9.90 28.13
CA PRO A 139 8.98 -9.73 29.34
C PRO A 139 10.48 -9.94 29.07
N PRO A 140 11.36 -9.43 29.96
CA PRO A 140 12.79 -9.72 29.87
C PRO A 140 13.02 -11.24 29.86
N ASP A 141 14.05 -11.68 29.12
CA ASP A 141 14.49 -13.08 29.06
C ASP A 141 13.43 -14.11 28.60
N THR A 142 12.35 -13.65 27.97
CA THR A 142 11.35 -14.52 27.34
C THR A 142 11.41 -14.41 25.82
N GLU A 143 11.14 -15.53 25.13
CA GLU A 143 11.05 -15.51 23.68
C GLU A 143 9.78 -14.77 23.24
N PRO A 144 9.88 -13.71 22.42
CA PRO A 144 8.71 -12.98 21.97
C PRO A 144 7.88 -13.83 21.01
N ARG A 145 6.55 -13.68 21.06
CA ARG A 145 5.62 -14.39 20.17
C ARG A 145 5.78 -14.01 18.71
N ALA A 146 6.21 -12.78 18.45
CA ALA A 146 6.44 -12.27 17.12
C ALA A 146 7.80 -11.58 16.97
N ARG A 147 8.33 -11.63 15.75
CA ARG A 147 9.58 -10.97 15.35
C ARG A 147 9.30 -10.02 14.20
N LEU A 148 9.79 -8.78 14.30
CA LEU A 148 9.60 -7.78 13.24
C LEU A 148 10.62 -7.96 12.10
N HIS A 149 10.16 -7.81 10.86
CA HIS A 149 10.97 -7.86 9.64
C HIS A 149 10.72 -6.62 8.78
N LEU A 150 11.81 -5.99 8.33
CA LEU A 150 11.75 -4.79 7.50
C LEU A 150 12.32 -5.13 6.12
N VAL A 151 11.50 -4.98 5.09
CA VAL A 151 11.85 -5.37 3.73
C VAL A 151 11.88 -4.14 2.83
N PHE A 152 13.09 -3.75 2.46
CA PHE A 152 13.39 -2.72 1.49
C PHE A 152 13.10 -3.21 0.06
N PRO A 153 12.85 -2.28 -0.88
CA PRO A 153 12.81 -2.62 -2.30
C PRO A 153 14.15 -3.22 -2.75
N PRO A 154 14.20 -3.86 -3.93
CA PRO A 154 15.43 -4.49 -4.44
C PRO A 154 16.63 -3.53 -4.53
N ASP A 155 16.35 -2.25 -4.81
CA ASP A 155 17.36 -1.19 -4.87
C ASP A 155 16.94 -0.02 -3.96
N PRO A 156 17.31 -0.05 -2.67
CA PRO A 156 16.96 1.00 -1.73
C PRO A 156 17.66 2.33 -2.03
N GLY A 157 18.88 2.28 -2.61
CA GLY A 157 19.64 3.48 -2.97
C GLY A 157 18.92 4.28 -4.05
N ARG A 158 18.47 3.62 -5.11
CA ARG A 158 17.67 4.25 -6.16
C ARG A 158 16.33 4.77 -5.66
N ALA A 159 15.65 4.01 -4.79
CA ALA A 159 14.37 4.45 -4.21
C ALA A 159 14.54 5.73 -3.38
N LEU A 160 15.56 5.77 -2.51
CA LEU A 160 15.88 6.95 -1.71
C LEU A 160 16.30 8.15 -2.57
N ALA A 161 17.11 7.93 -3.62
CA ALA A 161 17.51 8.98 -4.55
C ALA A 161 16.32 9.55 -5.33
N ALA A 162 15.32 8.72 -5.65
CA ALA A 162 14.04 9.15 -6.24
C ALA A 162 13.10 9.85 -5.23
N GLY A 163 13.53 9.97 -3.97
CA GLY A 163 12.82 10.66 -2.91
C GLY A 163 11.66 9.88 -2.29
N ARG A 164 11.46 8.61 -2.66
CA ARG A 164 10.36 7.76 -2.16
C ARG A 164 10.80 6.32 -1.90
N LEU A 165 10.55 5.83 -0.69
CA LEU A 165 10.89 4.49 -0.24
C LEU A 165 9.62 3.73 0.19
N ALA A 166 9.30 2.64 -0.50
CA ALA A 166 8.24 1.72 -0.10
C ALA A 166 8.83 0.58 0.76
N LEU A 167 8.68 0.67 2.08
CA LEU A 167 9.20 -0.30 3.04
C LEU A 167 8.12 -1.30 3.45
N SER A 168 8.34 -2.60 3.26
CA SER A 168 7.43 -3.61 3.79
C SER A 168 7.69 -3.82 5.29
N VAL A 169 6.63 -3.78 6.08
CA VAL A 169 6.67 -4.04 7.52
C VAL A 169 5.98 -5.38 7.78
N GLU A 170 6.78 -6.40 7.99
CA GLU A 170 6.35 -7.78 8.17
C GLU A 170 6.57 -8.24 9.61
N ALA A 171 5.77 -9.21 10.05
CA ALA A 171 5.95 -9.90 11.32
C ALA A 171 5.98 -11.42 11.07
N GLU A 172 6.83 -12.11 11.83
CA GLU A 172 6.87 -13.56 11.89
C GLU A 172 6.33 -14.03 13.23
N ALA A 173 5.29 -14.87 13.23
CA ALA A 173 4.79 -15.56 14.42
C ALA A 173 4.48 -17.01 14.07
N HIS A 174 4.73 -17.94 14.99
CA HIS A 174 4.51 -19.39 14.78
C HIS A 174 5.17 -19.91 13.49
N GLY A 175 6.34 -19.37 13.12
CA GLY A 175 7.07 -19.72 11.88
C GLY A 175 6.43 -19.22 10.58
N LYS A 176 5.37 -18.40 10.65
CA LYS A 176 4.70 -17.81 9.49
C LYS A 176 5.00 -16.32 9.40
N LYS A 177 5.49 -15.89 8.25
CA LYS A 177 5.71 -14.47 7.92
C LYS A 177 4.49 -13.88 7.21
N GLY A 178 4.12 -12.65 7.59
CA GLY A 178 3.06 -11.88 6.96
C GLY A 178 3.20 -10.41 7.27
N MET A 179 2.29 -9.58 6.74
CA MET A 179 2.27 -8.15 7.07
C MET A 179 1.98 -7.95 8.57
N LEU A 180 2.61 -6.95 9.18
CA LEU A 180 2.44 -6.67 10.61
C LEU A 180 0.95 -6.46 10.98
N GLY A 181 0.18 -5.71 10.18
CA GLY A 181 -1.25 -5.50 10.45
C GLY A 181 -2.14 -6.72 10.20
N ALA A 182 -1.65 -7.77 9.54
CA ALA A 182 -2.36 -9.03 9.39
C ALA A 182 -2.14 -9.99 10.59
N LEU A 183 -1.19 -9.66 11.48
CA LEU A 183 -0.92 -10.46 12.67
C LEU A 183 -2.09 -10.38 13.66
N ALA A 184 -2.51 -11.52 14.21
CA ALA A 184 -3.54 -11.59 15.22
C ALA A 184 -3.11 -10.84 16.49
N GLU A 185 -4.04 -10.13 17.14
CA GLU A 185 -3.73 -9.30 18.32
C GLU A 185 -3.12 -10.11 19.48
N ALA A 186 -3.54 -11.37 19.64
CA ALA A 186 -2.97 -12.28 20.62
C ALA A 186 -1.46 -12.53 20.41
N ASP A 187 -1.00 -12.51 19.16
CA ASP A 187 0.38 -12.80 18.76
C ASP A 187 1.27 -11.54 18.67
N ARG A 188 0.71 -10.34 18.82
CA ARG A 188 1.44 -9.06 18.77
C ARG A 188 2.23 -8.79 20.05
N GLU A 189 3.21 -9.64 20.33
CA GLU A 189 4.13 -9.50 21.43
C GLU A 189 5.58 -9.55 20.91
N PHE A 190 6.32 -8.46 21.11
CA PHE A 190 7.61 -8.24 20.46
C PHE A 190 8.73 -7.99 21.47
N GLY A 191 9.96 -8.34 21.09
CA GLY A 191 11.15 -8.18 21.92
C GLY A 191 11.82 -6.81 21.79
N GLY A 192 12.77 -6.53 22.68
CA GLY A 192 13.46 -5.23 22.80
C GLY A 192 13.95 -4.60 21.49
N PRO A 193 14.63 -5.33 20.57
CA PRO A 193 15.09 -4.76 19.30
C PRO A 193 13.98 -4.23 18.39
N ASP A 194 12.76 -4.78 18.50
CA ASP A 194 11.64 -4.45 17.62
C ASP A 194 10.84 -3.25 18.14
N LEU A 195 10.83 -3.00 19.46
CA LEU A 195 9.96 -2.00 20.09
C LEU A 195 10.22 -0.56 19.59
N PRO A 196 11.47 -0.05 19.53
CA PRO A 196 11.72 1.30 19.01
C PRO A 196 11.31 1.46 17.54
N VAL A 197 11.41 0.39 16.76
CA VAL A 197 11.03 0.39 15.34
C VAL A 197 9.52 0.38 15.19
N LEU A 198 8.82 -0.44 15.97
CA LEU A 198 7.35 -0.47 16.00
C LEU A 198 6.76 0.90 16.33
N GLU A 199 7.35 1.60 17.29
CA GLU A 199 6.94 2.97 17.65
C GLU A 199 7.13 3.95 16.49
N ALA A 200 8.33 3.99 15.90
CA ALA A 200 8.62 4.88 14.77
C ALA A 200 7.71 4.58 13.56
N VAL A 201 7.49 3.30 13.27
CA VAL A 201 6.61 2.86 12.18
C VAL A 201 5.15 3.24 12.46
N ARG A 202 4.68 3.11 13.71
CA ARG A 202 3.32 3.53 14.08
C ARG A 202 3.12 5.02 13.92
N GLU A 203 4.09 5.82 14.36
CA GLU A 203 4.02 7.27 14.22
C GLU A 203 3.95 7.67 12.74
N LEU A 204 4.80 7.06 11.90
CA LEU A 204 4.83 7.31 10.45
C LEU A 204 3.56 6.83 9.73
N ALA A 205 2.95 5.73 10.19
CA ALA A 205 1.73 5.17 9.63
C ALA A 205 0.44 5.79 10.20
N GLY A 206 0.52 6.50 11.33
CA GLY A 206 -0.64 6.95 12.11
C GLY A 206 -1.42 5.79 12.77
N GLY A 207 -0.76 4.66 13.05
CA GLY A 207 -1.40 3.45 13.57
C GLY A 207 -0.63 2.17 13.24
N LEU A 208 -1.29 1.01 13.32
CA LEU A 208 -0.66 -0.26 12.95
C LEU A 208 -0.57 -0.37 11.41
N PRO A 209 0.64 -0.52 10.83
CA PRO A 209 0.79 -0.63 9.39
C PRO A 209 0.23 -1.96 8.86
N ALA A 210 -0.76 -1.89 7.99
CA ALA A 210 -1.38 -3.07 7.37
C ALA A 210 -0.65 -3.57 6.11
N GLY A 211 0.43 -2.90 5.70
CA GLY A 211 1.16 -3.22 4.47
C GLY A 211 2.46 -2.43 4.35
N PHE A 212 2.73 -1.89 3.15
CA PHE A 212 3.91 -1.07 2.91
C PHE A 212 3.80 0.30 3.57
N LEU A 213 4.88 0.73 4.21
CA LEU A 213 5.10 2.09 4.67
C LEU A 213 5.78 2.88 3.54
N ASN A 214 5.06 3.84 2.97
CA ASN A 214 5.59 4.72 1.93
C ASN A 214 6.18 5.97 2.57
N LEU A 215 7.49 6.13 2.44
CA LEU A 215 8.26 7.17 3.09
C LEU A 215 8.78 8.15 2.06
N THR A 216 8.70 9.44 2.37
CA THR A 216 9.51 10.45 1.67
C THR A 216 10.97 10.36 2.12
N ALA A 217 11.88 11.00 1.40
CA ALA A 217 13.28 11.12 1.81
C ALA A 217 13.45 11.69 3.24
N THR A 218 12.62 12.66 3.62
CA THR A 218 12.64 13.29 4.95
C THR A 218 12.14 12.36 6.06
N GLN A 219 11.17 11.51 5.76
CA GLN A 219 10.65 10.51 6.70
C GLN A 219 11.57 9.28 6.82
N ALA A 220 12.29 8.93 5.75
CA ALA A 220 13.18 7.78 5.73
C ALA A 220 14.37 7.94 6.69
N GLY A 221 14.95 9.14 6.79
CA GLY A 221 16.13 9.39 7.65
C GLY A 221 15.93 8.99 9.13
N PRO A 222 14.91 9.53 9.82
CA PRO A 222 14.60 9.16 11.21
C PRO A 222 14.35 7.66 11.39
N LEU A 223 13.62 7.02 10.47
CA LEU A 223 13.37 5.58 10.53
C LEU A 223 14.66 4.76 10.33
N LEU A 224 15.50 5.13 9.37
CA LEU A 224 16.79 4.45 9.15
C LEU A 224 17.67 4.53 10.40
N ALA A 225 17.59 5.62 11.17
CA ALA A 225 18.32 5.75 12.42
C ALA A 225 17.87 4.74 13.49
N THR A 226 16.58 4.38 13.55
CA THR A 226 16.06 3.37 14.51
C THR A 226 16.36 1.94 14.08
N LEU A 227 16.57 1.70 12.77
CA LEU A 227 16.91 0.39 12.23
C LEU A 227 18.39 0.00 12.38
N ARG A 228 19.22 0.86 12.97
CA ARG A 228 20.65 0.59 13.17
C ARG A 228 20.85 -0.61 14.11
N GLY A 229 21.57 -1.62 13.64
CA GLY A 229 21.81 -2.85 14.39
C GLY A 229 20.58 -3.77 14.48
N HIS A 230 19.48 -3.46 13.78
CA HIS A 230 18.30 -4.30 13.79
C HIS A 230 18.58 -5.62 13.03
N PRO A 231 18.32 -6.79 13.64
CA PRO A 231 18.80 -8.07 13.11
C PRO A 231 18.05 -8.56 11.85
N ARG A 232 16.90 -7.94 11.52
CA ARG A 232 15.95 -8.44 10.51
C ARG A 232 15.60 -7.38 9.45
N VAL A 233 16.63 -6.86 8.79
CA VAL A 233 16.50 -5.89 7.71
C VAL A 233 17.00 -6.49 6.40
N THR A 234 16.19 -6.46 5.35
CA THR A 234 16.51 -7.09 4.05
C THR A 234 16.08 -6.26 2.84
N ALA A 235 16.76 -6.41 1.70
CA ALA A 235 16.28 -6.04 0.36
C ALA A 235 15.58 -7.25 -0.28
N ALA A 236 14.40 -7.02 -0.86
CA ALA A 236 13.64 -8.01 -1.62
C ALA A 236 13.47 -9.37 -0.89
N ARG A 237 13.35 -9.33 0.46
CA ARG A 237 13.21 -10.47 1.38
C ARG A 237 14.38 -11.46 1.42
N LYS A 238 15.44 -11.22 0.66
CA LYS A 238 16.51 -12.22 0.45
C LYS A 238 17.87 -11.69 0.88
N GLN A 239 18.17 -10.43 0.60
CA GLN A 239 19.50 -9.87 0.82
C GLN A 239 19.52 -9.09 2.13
N PRO A 240 20.27 -9.51 3.17
CA PRO A 240 20.42 -8.71 4.38
C PRO A 240 21.02 -7.33 4.06
N ILE A 241 20.46 -6.27 4.64
CA ILE A 241 21.01 -4.92 4.53
C ILE A 241 21.50 -4.50 5.91
N ARG A 242 22.69 -3.90 5.94
CA ARG A 242 23.20 -3.22 7.13
C ARG A 242 22.98 -1.72 6.98
N ILE A 243 22.49 -1.10 8.05
CA ILE A 243 22.31 0.35 8.13
C ILE A 243 23.35 0.90 9.10
N ASP A 244 24.31 1.66 8.55
CA ASP A 244 25.41 2.28 9.29
C ASP A 244 25.33 3.81 9.22
N ARG A 245 26.11 4.47 10.08
CA ARG A 245 26.25 5.94 10.10
C ARG A 245 27.42 6.46 9.26
N GLU A 246 28.24 5.55 8.73
CA GLU A 246 29.39 5.95 7.94
C GLU A 246 28.93 6.52 6.60
N PRO A 247 29.33 7.76 6.25
CA PRO A 247 29.02 8.30 4.94
C PRO A 247 29.71 7.45 3.88
N MET A 248 28.95 7.03 2.87
CA MET A 248 29.50 6.33 1.71
C MET A 248 30.51 7.27 1.04
N ARG A 249 31.80 6.92 1.05
CA ARG A 249 32.81 7.64 0.28
C ARG A 249 32.58 7.32 -1.19
N ALA A 250 31.99 8.25 -1.93
CA ALA A 250 31.91 8.13 -3.38
C ALA A 250 33.33 8.22 -3.96
N GLU A 251 33.72 7.26 -4.79
CA GLU A 251 34.91 7.39 -5.62
C GLU A 251 34.62 8.44 -6.70
N LEU A 252 35.34 9.56 -6.65
CA LEU A 252 35.28 10.60 -7.66
C LEU A 252 36.18 10.17 -8.82
N THR A 253 35.58 9.79 -9.95
CA THR A 253 36.28 9.62 -11.22
C THR A 253 36.33 10.96 -11.94
N PHE A 254 37.54 11.47 -12.20
CA PHE A 254 37.78 12.66 -13.00
C PHE A 254 38.01 12.26 -14.47
N GLU A 255 37.23 12.81 -15.39
CA GLU A 255 37.53 12.75 -16.83
C GLU A 255 38.15 14.09 -17.24
N GLU A 256 39.38 14.05 -17.76
CA GLU A 256 40.04 15.23 -18.34
C GLU A 256 39.28 15.66 -19.59
N GLY A 257 38.51 16.76 -19.49
CA GLY A 257 37.89 17.39 -20.65
C GLY A 257 38.98 17.90 -21.59
N GLU A 258 38.96 17.40 -22.83
CA GLU A 258 39.95 17.72 -23.87
C GLU A 258 39.97 19.24 -24.14
N GLY A 259 40.92 19.93 -23.51
CA GLY A 259 41.09 21.36 -23.61
C GLY A 259 41.53 21.74 -25.02
N ARG A 260 40.60 22.27 -25.82
CA ARG A 260 40.93 22.99 -27.05
C ARG A 260 41.85 24.18 -26.71
N ARG A 261 43.17 23.99 -26.87
CA ARG A 261 44.11 25.11 -26.90
C ARG A 261 43.80 25.95 -28.13
N MET A 262 43.20 27.12 -27.91
CA MET A 262 43.32 28.22 -28.84
C MET A 262 44.73 28.83 -28.68
N ARG A 263 45.59 28.61 -29.67
CA ARG A 263 46.63 29.55 -30.07
C ARG A 263 46.74 29.52 -31.58
#